data_AF-A0A932S9N1-F1
#
_entry.id   AF-A0A932S9N1-F1
#
_cell.length_a   1.000
_cell.length_b   1.000
_cell.length_c   1.000
_cell.angle_alpha   90.00
_cell.angle_beta   90.00
_cell.angle_gamma   90.00
#
_symmetry.space_group_name_H-M   'P 1'
#
loop_
_entity.id
_entity.type
_entity.pdbx_description
1 polymer ?
#
loop_
_entity_poly.entity_id
_entity_poly.type
_entity_poly.pdbx_seq_one_letter_code
_entity_poly.pdbx_strand_id
1 'polypeptide(L)'
;MFHKILTALDNSSYSDAGMEAAIAIGRAYNATVAGCHVYAARLHETRFMDMETGLPERYQSEAILKKQREIHESLISKGLGIISDSYMDRFEKRCQEAKVHCIRKNREGKNFAELLKEIDEG
;
A
#
# COMPACT_ATOMS: atom_id res chain seq x y z
N MET A 1 11.26 -14.63 -22.13
CA MET A 1 10.78 -15.44 -20.99
C MET A 1 10.59 -14.49 -19.82
N PHE A 2 9.58 -14.66 -18.96
CA PHE A 2 9.38 -13.76 -17.81
C PHE A 2 10.35 -14.12 -16.69
N HIS A 3 11.01 -13.12 -16.09
CA HIS A 3 11.95 -13.31 -14.98
C HIS A 3 11.44 -12.70 -13.66
N LYS A 4 10.69 -11.60 -13.76
CA LYS A 4 10.07 -10.91 -12.64
C LYS A 4 8.68 -10.44 -13.06
N ILE A 5 7.70 -10.60 -12.17
CA ILE A 5 6.30 -10.26 -12.41
C ILE A 5 5.85 -9.36 -11.27
N LEU A 6 5.35 -8.17 -11.58
CA LEU A 6 4.75 -7.27 -10.59
C LEU A 6 3.24 -7.50 -10.53
N THR A 7 2.67 -7.65 -9.34
CA THR A 7 1.22 -7.66 -9.11
C THR A 7 0.82 -6.56 -8.13
N ALA A 8 -0.20 -5.80 -8.47
CA ALA A 8 -0.78 -4.80 -7.58
C ALA A 8 -1.75 -5.48 -6.62
N LEU A 9 -1.69 -5.09 -5.35
CA LEU A 9 -2.48 -5.65 -4.27
C LEU A 9 -3.26 -4.53 -3.61
N ASP A 10 -4.56 -4.69 -3.40
CA ASP A 10 -5.41 -3.75 -2.62
C ASP A 10 -6.44 -4.48 -1.75
N ASN A 11 -6.29 -5.80 -1.61
CA ASN A 11 -7.17 -6.70 -0.88
C ASN A 11 -8.61 -6.76 -1.43
N SER A 12 -8.84 -6.27 -2.65
CA SER A 12 -10.06 -6.55 -3.41
C SER A 12 -10.00 -7.94 -4.03
N SER A 13 -11.17 -8.51 -4.32
CA SER A 13 -11.28 -9.78 -5.07
C SER A 13 -10.66 -9.71 -6.46
N TYR A 14 -10.59 -8.53 -7.08
CA TYR A 14 -9.92 -8.33 -8.37
C TYR A 14 -8.41 -8.39 -8.22
N SER A 15 -7.85 -7.75 -7.20
CA SER A 15 -6.41 -7.89 -6.90
C SER A 15 -6.03 -9.32 -6.53
N ASP A 16 -6.94 -10.04 -5.87
CA ASP A 16 -6.75 -11.45 -5.54
C ASP A 16 -6.66 -12.30 -6.80
N ALA A 17 -7.58 -12.13 -7.75
CA ALA A 17 -7.53 -12.83 -9.03
C ALA A 17 -6.25 -12.51 -9.81
N GLY A 18 -5.82 -11.25 -9.81
CA GLY A 18 -4.56 -10.82 -10.43
C GLY A 18 -3.33 -11.46 -9.78
N MET A 19 -3.30 -11.51 -8.45
CA MET A 19 -2.26 -12.16 -7.67
C MET A 19 -2.16 -13.65 -7.99
N GLU A 20 -3.27 -14.37 -8.02
CA GLU A 20 -3.30 -15.81 -8.37
C GLU A 20 -2.76 -16.06 -9.78
N ALA A 21 -3.15 -15.22 -10.74
CA ALA A 21 -2.64 -15.30 -12.10
C ALA A 21 -1.12 -15.03 -12.14
N ALA A 22 -0.63 -14.00 -11.44
CA ALA A 22 0.79 -13.69 -11.35
C ALA A 22 1.60 -14.84 -10.73
N ILE A 23 1.10 -15.47 -9.67
CA ILE A 23 1.71 -16.65 -9.04
C ILE A 23 1.73 -17.85 -10.00
N ALA A 24 0.64 -18.11 -10.72
CA ALA A 24 0.56 -19.20 -11.68
C ALA A 24 1.57 -19.04 -12.82
N ILE A 25 1.70 -17.83 -13.37
CA ILE A 25 2.70 -17.48 -14.39
C ILE A 25 4.10 -17.58 -13.79
N GLY A 26 4.31 -17.04 -12.59
CA GLY A 26 5.59 -17.09 -11.87
C GLY A 26 6.09 -18.52 -11.70
N ARG A 27 5.21 -19.43 -11.29
CA ARG A 27 5.51 -20.86 -11.17
C ARG A 27 5.87 -21.49 -12.52
N ALA A 28 5.10 -21.20 -13.57
CA ALA A 28 5.32 -21.79 -14.90
C ALA A 28 6.67 -21.38 -15.52
N TYR A 29 7.14 -20.17 -15.23
CA TYR A 29 8.38 -19.62 -15.77
C TYR A 29 9.55 -19.60 -14.78
N ASN A 30 9.37 -20.14 -13.57
CA ASN A 30 10.33 -20.01 -12.47
C ASN A 30 10.76 -18.55 -12.22
N ALA A 31 9.80 -17.63 -12.32
CA ALA A 31 9.99 -16.19 -12.17
C ALA A 31 9.71 -15.74 -10.73
N THR A 32 10.29 -14.61 -10.35
CA THR A 32 10.01 -13.95 -9.06
C THR A 32 8.74 -13.13 -9.16
N VAL A 33 7.86 -13.21 -8.16
CA VAL A 33 6.64 -12.38 -8.11
C VAL A 33 6.80 -11.27 -7.06
N ALA A 34 6.76 -10.02 -7.49
CA ALA A 34 6.73 -8.86 -6.61
C ALA A 34 5.28 -8.46 -6.35
N GLY A 35 4.86 -8.48 -5.08
CA GLY A 35 3.57 -7.96 -4.65
C GLY A 35 3.73 -6.50 -4.22
N CYS A 36 2.93 -5.60 -4.78
CA CYS A 36 2.99 -4.18 -4.47
C CYS A 36 1.65 -3.62 -4.01
N HIS A 37 1.62 -3.07 -2.80
CA HIS A 37 0.53 -2.21 -2.33
C HIS A 37 1.01 -0.77 -2.23
N VAL A 38 0.15 0.14 -2.66
CA VAL A 38 0.38 1.57 -2.54
C VAL A 38 -0.68 2.16 -1.62
N TYR A 39 -0.26 2.67 -0.47
CA TYR A 39 -1.14 3.36 0.48
C TYR A 39 -0.96 4.88 0.37
N ALA A 40 -2.00 5.65 0.70
CA ALA A 40 -2.05 7.09 0.44
C ALA A 40 -2.01 7.92 1.74
N ALA A 41 -0.97 7.75 2.55
CA ALA A 41 -0.86 8.43 3.85
C ALA A 41 -0.82 9.96 3.71
N ARG A 42 -0.06 10.49 2.75
CA ARG A 42 0.04 11.95 2.51
C ARG A 42 -1.26 12.56 2.01
N LEU A 43 -2.03 11.82 1.21
CA LEU A 43 -3.36 12.27 0.79
C LEU A 43 -4.27 12.40 2.01
N HIS A 44 -4.21 11.43 2.92
CA HIS A 44 -4.99 11.43 4.16
C HIS A 44 -4.63 12.62 5.05
N GLU A 45 -3.35 12.91 5.21
CA GLU A 45 -2.85 14.09 5.93
C GLU A 45 -3.33 15.40 5.30
N THR A 46 -3.23 15.52 3.96
CA THR A 46 -3.70 16.71 3.24
C THR A 46 -5.19 16.94 3.48
N ARG A 47 -6.00 15.87 3.40
CA ARG A 47 -7.44 15.96 3.64
C ARG A 47 -7.78 16.27 5.09
N PHE A 48 -6.97 15.81 6.03
CA PHE A 48 -7.12 16.17 7.43
C PHE A 48 -6.93 17.69 7.64
N MET A 49 -5.89 18.26 7.03
CA MET A 49 -5.63 19.72 7.10
C MET A 49 -6.73 20.54 6.41
N ASP A 50 -7.24 20.09 5.26
CA ASP A 50 -8.35 20.75 4.55
C ASP A 50 -9.62 20.87 5.42
N MET A 51 -9.77 20.00 6.43
CA MET A 51 -10.92 19.99 7.34
C MET A 51 -10.75 20.92 8.56
N GLU A 52 -9.56 21.46 8.82
CA GLU A 52 -9.27 22.26 10.03
C GLU A 52 -10.16 23.50 10.14
N THR A 53 -10.47 24.16 9.02
CA THR A 53 -11.34 25.34 8.98
C THR A 53 -12.81 25.03 9.29
N GLY A 54 -13.21 23.75 9.20
CA GLY A 54 -14.54 23.28 9.54
C GLY A 54 -14.73 22.98 11.03
N LEU A 55 -13.66 23.01 11.83
CA LEU A 55 -13.75 22.73 13.27
C LEU A 55 -14.42 23.90 14.02
N PRO A 56 -15.08 23.65 15.17
CA PRO A 56 -15.55 24.73 16.04
C PRO A 56 -14.40 25.67 16.46
N GLU A 57 -14.68 26.98 16.61
CA GLU A 57 -13.68 28.03 16.88
C GLU A 57 -12.70 27.69 18.02
N ARG A 58 -13.22 27.08 19.11
CA ARG A 58 -12.42 26.63 20.26
C ARG A 58 -11.32 25.61 19.92
N TYR A 59 -11.37 24.98 18.74
CA TYR A 59 -10.39 24.02 18.26
C TYR A 59 -9.53 24.54 17.10
N GLN A 60 -9.78 25.76 16.61
CA GLN A 60 -9.04 26.35 15.47
C GLN A 60 -7.74 27.06 15.88
N SER A 61 -7.43 27.13 17.18
CA SER A 61 -6.14 27.69 17.62
C SER A 61 -4.98 26.81 17.14
N GLU A 62 -3.91 27.42 16.67
CA GLU A 62 -2.76 26.72 16.09
C GLU A 62 -2.15 25.66 17.03
N ALA A 63 -2.11 25.93 18.33
CA ALA A 63 -1.62 24.97 19.33
C ALA A 63 -2.46 23.68 19.37
N ILE A 64 -3.78 23.80 19.21
CA ILE A 64 -4.70 22.65 19.19
C ILE A 64 -4.58 21.93 17.84
N LEU A 65 -4.57 22.66 16.72
CA LEU A 65 -4.44 22.07 15.39
C LEU A 65 -3.13 21.27 15.25
N LYS A 66 -2.01 21.82 15.73
CA LYS A 66 -0.73 21.12 15.78
C LYS A 66 -0.83 19.80 16.55
N LYS A 67 -1.44 19.82 17.75
CA LYS A 67 -1.65 18.60 18.55
C LYS A 67 -2.54 17.58 17.81
N GLN A 68 -3.56 18.05 17.11
CA GLN A 68 -4.43 17.17 16.32
C GLN A 68 -3.69 16.53 15.15
N ARG A 69 -2.85 17.28 14.42
CA ARG A 69 -2.01 16.76 13.35
C ARG A 69 -1.05 15.68 13.85
N GLU A 70 -0.35 15.92 14.96
CA GLU A 70 0.56 14.94 15.58
C GLU A 70 -0.17 13.64 15.98
N ILE A 71 -1.36 13.75 16.60
CA ILE A 71 -2.17 12.59 16.96
C ILE A 71 -2.62 11.85 15.70
N HIS A 72 -3.16 12.56 14.70
CA HIS A 72 -3.63 11.97 13.45
C HIS A 72 -2.51 11.24 12.71
N GLU A 73 -1.33 11.85 12.57
CA GLU A 73 -0.16 11.23 11.95
C GLU A 73 0.22 9.93 12.67
N SER A 74 0.28 9.95 14.01
CA SER A 74 0.64 8.78 14.81
C SER A 74 -0.32 7.60 14.65
N LEU A 75 -1.60 7.88 14.41
CA LEU A 75 -2.66 6.88 14.30
C LEU A 75 -2.86 6.39 12.86
N ILE A 76 -3.03 7.32 11.92
CA ILE A 76 -3.41 7.01 10.54
C ILE A 76 -2.22 6.55 9.71
N SER A 77 -1.09 7.26 9.74
CA SER A 77 0.08 6.87 8.94
C SER A 77 0.59 5.48 9.36
N LYS A 78 0.66 5.24 10.68
CA LYS A 78 1.00 3.93 11.23
C LYS A 78 -0.06 2.88 10.91
N GLY A 79 -1.35 3.22 11.04
CA GLY A 79 -2.46 2.32 10.75
C GLY A 79 -2.48 1.86 9.29
N LEU A 80 -2.30 2.78 8.34
CA LEU A 80 -2.24 2.47 6.91
C LEU A 80 -1.04 1.57 6.57
N GLY A 81 0.11 1.79 7.21
CA GLY A 81 1.27 0.89 7.09
C GLY A 81 0.95 -0.53 7.56
N ILE A 82 0.33 -0.68 8.73
CA ILE A 82 -0.07 -1.99 9.28
C ILE A 82 -1.07 -2.70 8.36
N ILE A 83 -2.05 -1.96 7.80
CA ILE A 83 -3.01 -2.52 6.86
C ILE A 83 -2.30 -2.98 5.59
N SER A 84 -1.40 -2.16 5.03
CA SER A 84 -0.56 -2.53 3.88
C SER A 84 0.22 -3.81 4.13
N ASP A 85 0.84 -3.93 5.31
CA ASP A 85 1.57 -5.14 5.69
C ASP A 85 0.66 -6.37 5.77
N SER A 86 -0.56 -6.24 6.28
CA SER A 86 -1.51 -7.36 6.34
C SER A 86 -1.89 -7.88 4.94
N TYR A 87 -1.91 -7.01 3.93
CA TYR A 87 -2.18 -7.41 2.54
C TYR A 87 -0.99 -8.19 1.96
N MET A 88 0.23 -7.75 2.28
CA MET A 88 1.44 -8.44 1.89
C MET A 88 1.60 -9.80 2.59
N ASP A 89 1.17 -9.93 3.85
CA ASP A 89 1.20 -11.21 4.57
C ASP A 89 0.36 -12.28 3.86
N ARG A 90 -0.83 -11.88 3.38
CA ARG A 90 -1.69 -12.76 2.59
C ARG A 90 -1.02 -13.15 1.27
N PHE A 91 -0.41 -12.19 0.57
CA PHE A 91 0.33 -12.46 -0.67
C PHE A 91 1.49 -13.45 -0.46
N GLU A 92 2.34 -13.21 0.53
CA GLU A 92 3.47 -14.09 0.82
C GLU A 92 3.02 -15.50 1.18
N LYS A 93 1.96 -15.64 1.98
CA LYS A 93 1.40 -16.95 2.30
C LYS A 93 0.99 -17.71 1.03
N ARG A 94 0.35 -17.05 0.07
CA ARG A 94 -0.06 -17.66 -1.21
C ARG A 94 1.14 -18.05 -2.06
N CYS A 95 2.18 -17.22 -2.12
CA CYS A 95 3.44 -17.56 -2.79
C CYS A 95 4.15 -18.75 -2.14
N GLN A 96 4.19 -18.81 -0.81
CA GLN A 96 4.76 -19.94 -0.06
C GLN A 96 4.01 -21.25 -0.35
N GLU A 97 2.68 -21.24 -0.31
CA GLU A 97 1.83 -22.39 -0.67
C GLU A 97 2.10 -22.88 -2.10
N ALA A 98 2.32 -21.95 -3.03
CA ALA A 98 2.63 -22.23 -4.43
C ALA A 98 4.11 -22.56 -4.71
N LYS A 99 5.00 -22.44 -3.70
CA LYS A 99 6.46 -22.58 -3.80
C LYS A 99 7.09 -21.63 -4.84
N VAL A 100 6.61 -20.39 -4.90
CA VAL A 100 7.11 -19.34 -5.80
C VAL A 100 7.91 -18.31 -4.99
N HIS A 101 9.07 -17.90 -5.49
CA HIS A 101 9.85 -16.83 -4.85
C HIS A 101 9.12 -15.49 -4.98
N CYS A 102 8.95 -14.77 -3.87
CA CYS A 102 8.24 -13.51 -3.83
C CYS A 102 9.00 -12.40 -3.12
N ILE A 103 8.67 -11.15 -3.47
CA ILE A 103 9.21 -9.93 -2.88
C ILE A 103 8.05 -9.01 -2.51
N ARG A 104 8.08 -8.42 -1.31
CA ARG A 104 7.13 -7.40 -0.84
C ARG A 104 7.57 -6.01 -1.27
N LYS A 105 6.65 -5.18 -1.77
CA LYS A 105 6.91 -3.78 -2.15
C LYS A 105 5.78 -2.86 -1.67
N ASN A 106 5.91 -2.30 -0.47
CA ASN A 106 4.98 -1.28 0.02
C ASN A 106 5.45 0.10 -0.43
N ARG A 107 4.56 0.90 -1.04
CA ARG A 107 4.84 2.29 -1.42
C ARG A 107 3.83 3.25 -0.83
N GLU A 108 4.28 4.47 -0.58
CA GLU A 108 3.41 5.58 -0.20
C GLU A 108 3.22 6.49 -1.41
N GLY A 109 1.97 6.87 -1.70
CA GLY A 109 1.66 7.88 -2.69
C GLY A 109 0.41 7.58 -3.51
N LYS A 110 0.39 8.08 -4.74
CA LYS A 110 -0.72 7.85 -5.67
C LYS A 110 -0.53 6.50 -6.35
N ASN A 111 -1.48 5.59 -6.14
CA ASN A 111 -1.42 4.19 -6.58
C ASN A 111 -0.76 3.95 -7.96
N PHE A 112 -1.33 4.45 -9.05
CA PHE A 112 -0.81 4.18 -10.38
C PHE A 112 0.59 4.79 -10.61
N ALA A 113 0.88 5.93 -9.97
CA ALA A 113 2.16 6.61 -10.16
C ALA A 113 3.28 5.83 -9.48
N GLU A 114 3.04 5.34 -8.26
CA GLU A 114 4.01 4.52 -7.54
C GLU A 114 4.16 3.12 -8.15
N LEU A 115 3.09 2.55 -8.71
CA LEU A 115 3.19 1.32 -9.49
C LEU A 115 4.05 1.49 -10.73
N LEU A 116 3.90 2.59 -11.48
CA LEU A 116 4.76 2.89 -12.63
C LEU A 116 6.23 3.06 -12.21
N LYS A 117 6.49 3.74 -11.09
CA LYS A 117 7.86 3.84 -10.54
C LYS A 117 8.43 2.49 -10.14
N GLU A 118 7.65 1.62 -9.50
CA GLU A 118 8.08 0.26 -9.17
C GLU A 118 8.44 -0.54 -10.42
N ILE A 119 7.68 -0.38 -11.51
CA ILE A 119 7.98 -1.03 -12.79
C ILE A 119 9.34 -0.56 -13.34
N ASP A 120 9.65 0.74 -13.24
CA ASP A 120 10.89 1.30 -13.75
C ASP A 120 12.11 0.98 -12.85
N GLU A 121 11.91 0.93 -11.53
CA GLU A 121 12.98 0.74 -10.54
C GLU A 121 13.36 -0.73 -10.29
N GLY A 122 12.40 -1.66 -10.40
CA GLY A 122 12.63 -3.10 -10.22
C GLY A 122 12.40 -3.63 -8.82
#